data_AF-A0A0E3X0V7-F1
#
_entry.id   AF-A0A0E3X0V7-F1
#
_cell.length_a   1.000
_cell.length_b   1.000
_cell.length_c   1.000
_cell.angle_alpha   90.00
_cell.angle_beta   90.00
_cell.angle_gamma   90.00
#
_symmetry.space_group_name_H-M   'P 1'
#
loop_
_entity.id
_entity.type
_entity.pdbx_description
1 polymer ?
#
loop_
_entity_poly.entity_id
_entity_poly.type
_entity_poly.pdbx_seq_one_letter_code
_entity_poly.pdbx_strand_id
1 'polypeptide(L)'
;MKQSKDLVNSSNLMLAAVLTMLLLAALITVGMLTPLIVRLTTGVEMAMTPEYFNDRSALPTAALVILLTMYLLYGYFGAKRTLFVGGLTVAMSIAFVFLSPFGNLPLDVSVPIVSMGLVATFYKIYMSLQRDSNMMKLRGVSAHVIHLGIILILIGIVASSNMKVDGSAVVSMDSAG
;
A
#
# COMPACT_ATOMS: atom_id res chain seq x y z
N MET A 1 6.42 5.00 -39.20
CA MET A 1 6.81 5.12 -37.78
C MET A 1 5.77 4.42 -36.94
N LYS A 2 6.09 3.25 -36.38
CA LYS A 2 5.14 2.43 -35.58
C LYS A 2 5.03 3.10 -34.21
N GLN A 3 3.90 3.73 -33.89
CA GLN A 3 3.61 4.14 -32.52
C GLN A 3 3.53 2.87 -31.67
N SER A 4 4.63 2.47 -31.06
CA SER A 4 4.59 1.53 -29.95
C SER A 4 3.74 2.20 -28.87
N LYS A 5 2.50 1.76 -28.70
CA LYS A 5 1.69 2.11 -27.53
C LYS A 5 2.50 1.68 -26.32
N ASP A 6 3.21 2.61 -25.68
CA ASP A 6 3.95 2.32 -24.45
C ASP A 6 2.95 1.82 -23.41
N LEU A 7 3.13 0.58 -22.97
CA LEU A 7 2.32 -0.05 -21.93
C LEU A 7 2.35 0.79 -20.64
N VAL A 8 3.49 1.43 -20.37
CA VAL A 8 3.71 2.34 -19.25
C VAL A 8 3.56 3.79 -19.73
N ASN A 9 2.38 4.36 -19.49
CA ASN A 9 2.09 5.78 -19.70
C ASN A 9 1.26 6.34 -18.53
N SER A 10 1.17 7.67 -18.42
CA SER A 10 0.46 8.35 -17.32
C SER A 10 -1.00 7.88 -17.18
N SER A 11 -1.71 7.67 -18.28
CA SER A 11 -3.12 7.26 -18.25
C SER A 11 -3.27 5.84 -17.72
N ASN A 12 -2.46 4.90 -18.22
CA ASN A 12 -2.47 3.51 -17.77
C ASN A 12 -2.04 3.37 -16.31
N LEU A 13 -1.02 4.10 -15.88
CA LEU A 13 -0.57 4.09 -14.47
C LEU A 13 -1.63 4.66 -13.53
N MET A 14 -2.29 5.76 -13.93
CA MET A 14 -3.39 6.34 -13.16
C MET A 14 -4.59 5.38 -13.11
N LEU A 15 -4.99 4.79 -14.24
CA LEU A 15 -6.07 3.82 -14.30
C LEU A 15 -5.77 2.61 -13.41
N ALA A 16 -4.56 2.05 -13.50
CA ALA A 16 -4.15 0.93 -12.66
C ALA A 16 -4.22 1.30 -11.17
N ALA A 17 -3.71 2.47 -10.78
CA ALA A 17 -3.78 2.92 -9.39
C ALA A 17 -5.23 3.10 -8.90
N VAL A 18 -6.12 3.68 -9.72
CA VAL A 18 -7.54 3.84 -9.37
C VAL A 18 -8.22 2.48 -9.24
N LEU A 19 -7.97 1.54 -10.15
CA LEU A 19 -8.54 0.19 -10.07
C LEU A 19 -8.04 -0.57 -8.85
N THR A 20 -6.75 -0.46 -8.51
CA THR A 20 -6.18 -1.08 -7.30
C THR A 20 -6.76 -0.43 -6.04
N MET A 21 -6.99 0.88 -6.04
CA MET A 21 -7.63 1.58 -4.92
C MET A 21 -9.10 1.14 -4.75
N LEU A 22 -9.85 1.02 -5.85
CA LEU A 22 -11.22 0.49 -5.83
C LEU A 22 -11.27 -0.95 -5.34
N LEU A 23 -10.32 -1.79 -5.77
CA LEU A 23 -10.19 -3.16 -5.28
C LEU A 23 -9.93 -3.18 -3.76
N LEU A 24 -9.00 -2.35 -3.29
CA LEU A 24 -8.68 -2.24 -1.86
C LEU A 24 -9.92 -1.76 -1.06
N ALA A 25 -10.62 -0.75 -1.56
CA ALA A 25 -11.84 -0.23 -0.95
C ALA A 25 -12.95 -1.31 -0.90
N ALA A 26 -13.13 -2.08 -1.97
CA ALA A 26 -14.09 -3.18 -2.02
C ALA A 26 -13.72 -4.28 -1.03
N LEU A 27 -12.45 -4.69 -0.95
CA LEU A 27 -11.98 -5.69 -0.01
C LEU A 27 -12.19 -5.27 1.45
N ILE A 28 -11.86 -4.02 1.79
CA ILE A 28 -12.08 -3.47 3.13
C ILE A 28 -13.59 -3.41 3.43
N THR A 29 -14.40 -2.94 2.48
CA THR A 29 -15.86 -2.84 2.64
C THR A 29 -16.48 -4.22 2.88
N VAL A 30 -16.15 -5.21 2.05
CA VAL A 30 -16.62 -6.60 2.22
C VAL A 30 -16.12 -7.19 3.54
N GLY A 31 -14.86 -6.95 3.90
CA GLY A 31 -14.30 -7.42 5.17
C GLY A 31 -15.03 -6.85 6.39
N MET A 32 -15.39 -5.56 6.37
CA MET A 32 -16.16 -4.93 7.45
C MET A 32 -17.64 -5.30 7.44
N LEU A 33 -18.23 -5.58 6.28
CA LEU A 33 -19.63 -6.01 6.16
C LEU A 33 -19.85 -7.47 6.56
N THR A 34 -18.87 -8.34 6.34
CA THR A 34 -18.96 -9.76 6.70
C THR A 34 -19.37 -10.02 8.16
N PRO A 35 -18.72 -9.43 9.20
CA PRO A 35 -19.12 -9.66 10.59
C PRO A 35 -20.50 -9.07 10.89
N LEU A 36 -20.86 -7.95 10.24
CA LEU A 36 -22.19 -7.34 10.37
C LEU A 36 -23.27 -8.25 9.80
N ILE A 37 -23.07 -8.81 8.60
CA ILE A 37 -24.02 -9.72 7.95
C ILE A 37 -24.20 -10.97 8.81
N VAL A 38 -23.11 -11.58 9.28
CA VAL A 38 -23.18 -12.78 10.12
C VAL A 38 -23.88 -12.49 11.45
N ARG A 39 -23.61 -11.34 12.08
CA ARG A 39 -24.32 -10.91 13.27
C ARG A 39 -25.82 -10.75 13.02
N LEU A 40 -26.21 -10.17 11.88
CA LEU A 40 -27.62 -9.97 11.52
C LEU A 40 -28.35 -11.26 11.14
N THR A 41 -27.67 -12.24 10.55
CA THR A 41 -28.29 -13.49 10.07
C THR A 41 -28.26 -14.62 11.09
N THR A 42 -27.20 -14.72 11.89
CA THR A 42 -26.99 -15.83 12.84
C THR A 42 -27.10 -15.42 14.30
N GLY A 43 -27.06 -14.11 14.61
CA GLY A 43 -27.01 -13.60 15.98
C GLY A 43 -25.66 -13.78 16.68
N VAL A 44 -24.68 -14.43 16.04
CA VAL A 44 -23.34 -14.67 16.59
C VAL A 44 -22.41 -13.52 16.24
N GLU A 45 -21.68 -13.01 17.24
CA GLU A 45 -20.61 -12.04 17.00
C GLU A 45 -19.35 -12.75 16.49
N MET A 46 -18.93 -12.45 15.25
CA MET A 46 -17.63 -12.87 14.75
C MET A 46 -16.56 -11.85 15.12
N ALA A 47 -15.62 -12.24 15.98
CA ALA A 47 -14.39 -11.50 16.18
C ALA A 47 -13.48 -11.70 14.95
N MET A 48 -13.25 -10.62 14.20
CA MET A 48 -12.27 -10.61 13.11
C MET A 48 -10.88 -10.36 13.69
N THR A 49 -9.94 -11.27 13.45
CA THR A 49 -8.54 -11.03 13.80
C THR A 49 -7.88 -10.07 12.80
N PRO A 50 -6.83 -9.33 13.19
CA PRO A 50 -6.07 -8.48 12.27
C PRO A 50 -5.53 -9.23 11.04
N GLU A 51 -5.20 -10.53 11.17
CA GLU A 51 -4.71 -11.32 10.03
C GLU A 51 -5.73 -11.39 8.89
N TYR A 52 -7.03 -11.48 9.20
CA TYR A 52 -8.09 -11.55 8.18
C TYR A 52 -8.04 -10.34 7.22
N PHE A 53 -7.81 -9.14 7.75
CA PHE A 53 -7.73 -7.92 6.96
C PHE A 53 -6.36 -7.74 6.32
N ASN A 54 -5.29 -8.04 7.06
CA ASN A 54 -3.92 -7.82 6.58
C ASN A 54 -3.59 -8.74 5.40
N ASP A 55 -3.97 -10.01 5.43
CA ASP A 55 -3.70 -10.96 4.34
C ASP A 55 -4.37 -10.55 3.02
N ARG A 56 -5.59 -9.99 3.11
CA ARG A 56 -6.37 -9.56 1.93
C ARG A 56 -5.95 -8.21 1.41
N SER A 57 -5.53 -7.30 2.29
CA SER A 57 -5.19 -5.91 1.92
C SER A 57 -3.71 -5.71 1.60
N ALA A 58 -2.79 -6.51 2.15
CA ALA A 58 -1.35 -6.31 2.02
C ALA A 58 -0.88 -6.28 0.55
N LEU A 59 -1.30 -7.25 -0.26
CA LEU A 59 -0.92 -7.34 -1.67
C LEU A 59 -1.46 -6.14 -2.49
N PRO A 60 -2.77 -5.83 -2.45
CA PRO A 60 -3.30 -4.64 -3.12
C PRO A 60 -2.66 -3.34 -2.66
N THR A 61 -2.39 -3.16 -1.36
CA THR A 61 -1.75 -1.96 -0.83
C THR A 61 -0.29 -1.85 -1.31
N ALA A 62 0.47 -2.94 -1.30
CA ALA A 62 1.83 -2.98 -1.83
C ALA A 62 1.86 -2.62 -3.33
N ALA A 63 0.97 -3.22 -4.12
CA ALA A 63 0.82 -2.91 -5.55
C ALA A 63 0.46 -1.43 -5.77
N LEU A 64 -0.44 -0.88 -4.96
CA LEU A 64 -0.84 0.52 -5.02
C LEU A 64 0.34 1.46 -4.74
N VAL A 65 1.15 1.19 -3.72
CA VAL A 65 2.35 2.00 -3.42
C VAL A 65 3.35 1.97 -4.56
N ILE A 66 3.60 0.80 -5.17
CA ILE A 66 4.48 0.67 -6.34
C ILE A 66 3.93 1.47 -7.52
N LEU A 67 2.64 1.31 -7.86
CA LEU A 67 2.01 2.03 -8.96
C LEU A 67 2.05 3.54 -8.77
N LEU A 68 1.81 4.02 -7.55
CA LEU A 68 1.87 5.44 -7.22
C LEU A 68 3.28 6.00 -7.29
N THR A 69 4.28 5.22 -6.87
CA THR A 69 5.70 5.55 -6.99
C THR A 69 6.11 5.65 -8.46
N MET A 70 5.67 4.68 -9.27
CA MET A 70 5.89 4.69 -10.72
C MET A 70 5.20 5.90 -11.38
N TYR A 71 3.94 6.16 -11.08
CA TYR A 71 3.20 7.32 -11.60
C TYR A 71 3.92 8.64 -11.28
N LEU A 72 4.42 8.75 -10.05
CA LEU A 72 5.15 9.92 -9.58
C LEU A 72 6.47 10.11 -10.33
N LEU A 73 7.23 9.05 -10.57
CA LEU A 73 8.51 9.09 -11.30
C LEU A 73 8.34 9.28 -12.81
N TYR A 74 7.25 8.78 -13.38
CA TYR A 74 6.94 8.88 -14.82
C TYR A 74 7.00 10.32 -15.31
N GLY A 75 6.41 11.26 -14.56
CA GLY A 75 6.36 12.67 -14.94
C GLY A 75 7.72 13.39 -15.01
N TYR A 76 8.83 12.76 -14.55
CA TYR A 76 10.16 13.39 -14.54
C TYR A 76 11.20 12.59 -15.34
N PHE A 77 11.19 11.26 -15.20
CA PHE A 77 12.23 10.40 -15.75
C PHE A 77 11.80 9.64 -17.01
N GLY A 78 10.53 9.73 -17.40
CA GLY A 78 9.96 9.03 -18.55
C GLY A 78 9.72 7.53 -18.31
N ALA A 79 9.16 6.85 -19.32
CA ALA A 79 8.66 5.48 -19.22
C ALA A 79 9.75 4.46 -18.82
N LYS A 80 10.91 4.46 -19.51
CA LYS A 80 11.98 3.46 -19.31
C LYS A 80 12.54 3.46 -17.89
N ARG A 81 12.89 4.64 -17.37
CA ARG A 81 13.46 4.77 -16.01
C ARG A 81 12.45 4.45 -14.93
N THR A 82 11.19 4.82 -15.16
CA THR A 82 10.08 4.51 -14.25
C THR A 82 9.85 3.00 -14.14
N LEU A 83 9.86 2.30 -15.28
CA LEU A 83 9.72 0.85 -15.34
C LEU A 83 10.91 0.18 -14.65
N PHE A 84 12.13 0.67 -14.89
CA PHE A 84 13.33 0.20 -14.21
C PHE A 84 13.22 0.35 -12.68
N VAL A 85 12.80 1.50 -12.18
CA VAL A 85 12.61 1.74 -10.73
C VAL A 85 11.52 0.84 -10.15
N GLY A 86 10.37 0.71 -10.82
CA GLY A 86 9.30 -0.19 -10.39
C GLY A 86 9.79 -1.64 -10.31
N GLY A 87 10.47 -2.11 -11.36
CA GLY A 87 11.07 -3.45 -11.43
C GLY A 87 12.13 -3.66 -10.35
N LEU A 88 12.99 -2.67 -10.11
CA LEU A 88 14.00 -2.71 -9.04
C LEU A 88 13.35 -2.84 -7.66
N THR A 89 12.26 -2.11 -7.41
CA THR A 89 11.52 -2.16 -6.14
C THR A 89 10.97 -3.57 -5.89
N VAL A 90 10.36 -4.17 -6.91
CA VAL A 90 9.85 -5.55 -6.85
C VAL A 90 11.00 -6.54 -6.64
N ALA A 91 12.10 -6.41 -7.40
CA ALA A 91 13.26 -7.28 -7.27
C ALA A 91 13.90 -7.20 -5.88
N MET A 92 14.02 -6.00 -5.31
CA MET A 92 14.52 -5.81 -3.94
C MET A 92 13.59 -6.44 -2.90
N SER A 93 12.27 -6.31 -3.08
CA SER A 93 11.29 -6.94 -2.19
C SER A 93 11.41 -8.47 -2.22
N ILE A 94 11.57 -9.05 -3.42
CA ILE A 94 11.80 -10.50 -3.58
C ILE A 94 13.11 -10.92 -2.94
N ALA A 95 14.20 -10.16 -3.15
CA ALA A 95 15.49 -10.44 -2.55
C ALA A 95 15.43 -10.42 -1.01
N PHE A 96 14.70 -9.47 -0.43
CA PHE A 96 14.51 -9.39 1.02
C PHE A 96 13.70 -10.57 1.56
N VAL A 97 12.71 -11.08 0.82
CA VAL A 97 12.00 -12.30 1.22
C VAL A 97 12.93 -13.52 1.28
N PHE A 98 13.87 -13.66 0.35
CA PHE A 98 14.82 -14.78 0.35
C PHE A 98 15.95 -14.65 1.38
N LEU A 99 16.45 -13.42 1.59
CA LEU A 99 17.49 -13.15 2.58
C LEU A 99 16.94 -13.06 4.00
N SER A 100 15.65 -12.77 4.14
CA SER A 100 14.91 -12.51 5.38
C SER A 100 15.67 -11.72 6.44
N PRO A 101 16.11 -10.48 6.13
CA PRO A 101 16.87 -9.66 7.05
C PRO A 101 16.11 -9.35 8.35
N PHE A 102 14.78 -9.33 8.33
CA PHE A 102 13.95 -9.06 9.50
C PHE A 102 13.33 -10.31 10.12
N GLY A 103 13.49 -11.49 9.49
CA GLY A 103 12.87 -12.74 9.95
C GLY A 103 11.33 -12.70 9.93
N ASN A 104 10.73 -11.73 9.24
CA ASN A 104 9.30 -11.47 9.25
C ASN A 104 8.84 -11.05 7.85
N LEU A 105 8.01 -11.89 7.23
CA LEU A 105 7.57 -11.73 5.85
C LEU A 105 6.88 -10.38 5.57
N PRO A 106 5.94 -9.88 6.41
CA PRO A 106 5.41 -8.52 6.28
C PRO A 106 6.49 -7.43 6.24
N LEU A 107 7.52 -7.51 7.08
CA LEU A 107 8.61 -6.53 7.10
C LEU A 107 9.54 -6.68 5.89
N ASP A 108 9.92 -7.91 5.56
CA ASP A 108 10.82 -8.21 4.44
C ASP A 108 10.25 -7.71 3.10
N VAL A 109 8.94 -7.84 2.88
CA VAL A 109 8.26 -7.33 1.67
C VAL A 109 8.09 -5.81 1.72
N SER A 110 7.63 -5.28 2.85
CA SER A 110 7.19 -3.87 2.91
C SER A 110 8.34 -2.88 2.99
N VAL A 111 9.45 -3.22 3.64
CA VAL A 111 10.57 -2.29 3.85
C VAL A 111 11.13 -1.75 2.52
N PRO A 112 11.45 -2.59 1.51
CA PRO A 112 11.91 -2.09 0.21
C PRO A 112 10.87 -1.21 -0.48
N ILE A 113 9.59 -1.58 -0.42
CA ILE A 113 8.49 -0.84 -1.06
C ILE A 113 8.29 0.53 -0.40
N VAL A 114 8.20 0.56 0.94
CA VAL A 114 8.03 1.77 1.74
C VAL A 114 9.24 2.69 1.57
N SER A 115 10.46 2.14 1.65
CA SER A 115 11.69 2.94 1.49
C SER A 115 11.73 3.64 0.13
N MET A 116 11.40 2.92 -0.95
CA MET A 116 11.38 3.51 -2.29
C MET A 116 10.27 4.54 -2.47
N GLY A 117 9.07 4.24 -1.96
CA GLY A 117 7.94 5.17 -1.98
C GLY A 117 8.24 6.46 -1.22
N LEU A 118 8.89 6.36 -0.05
CA LEU A 118 9.29 7.53 0.75
C LEU A 118 10.35 8.35 0.04
N VAL A 119 11.42 7.73 -0.47
CA VAL A 119 12.48 8.45 -1.21
C VAL A 119 11.90 9.18 -2.41
N ALA A 120 11.06 8.52 -3.21
CA ALA A 120 10.42 9.14 -4.37
C ALA A 120 9.49 10.30 -3.97
N THR A 121 8.69 10.12 -2.91
CA THR A 121 7.76 11.14 -2.41
C THR A 121 8.49 12.36 -1.86
N PHE A 122 9.52 12.15 -1.01
CA PHE A 122 10.32 13.25 -0.47
C PHE A 122 11.10 13.98 -1.56
N TYR A 123 11.68 13.26 -2.52
CA TYR A 123 12.35 13.88 -3.66
C TYR A 123 11.41 14.83 -4.41
N LYS A 124 10.15 14.44 -4.59
CA LYS A 124 9.15 15.30 -5.23
C LYS A 124 8.69 16.48 -4.40
N ILE A 125 8.47 16.28 -3.11
CA ILE A 125 8.14 17.38 -2.20
C ILE A 125 9.26 18.42 -2.25
N TYR A 126 10.51 17.97 -2.16
CA TYR A 126 11.68 18.84 -2.27
C TYR A 126 11.72 19.60 -3.61
N MET A 127 11.54 18.90 -4.73
CA MET A 127 11.51 19.52 -6.06
C MET A 127 10.34 20.51 -6.23
N SER A 128 9.20 20.25 -5.58
CA SER A 128 8.04 21.15 -5.60
C SER A 128 8.27 22.42 -4.78
N LEU A 129 9.06 22.34 -3.71
CA LEU A 129 9.41 23.48 -2.85
C LEU A 129 10.39 24.45 -3.52
N GLN A 130 11.17 23.99 -4.50
CA GLN A 130 12.08 24.82 -5.30
C GLN A 130 11.36 25.71 -6.35
N ARG A 131 10.04 25.61 -6.51
CA ARG A 131 9.28 26.44 -7.46
C ARG A 131 9.13 27.88 -6.97
N ASP A 132 9.20 28.86 -7.86
CA ASP A 132 9.20 30.28 -7.49
C ASP A 132 7.90 30.78 -6.81
N SER A 133 6.73 30.24 -7.20
CA SER A 133 5.45 30.70 -6.67
C SER A 133 4.97 29.88 -5.47
N ASN A 134 4.66 30.54 -4.35
CA ASN A 134 4.10 29.91 -3.15
C ASN A 134 2.80 29.12 -3.41
N MET A 135 1.97 29.58 -4.37
CA MET A 135 0.75 28.86 -4.76
C MET A 135 1.06 27.57 -5.53
N MET A 136 2.14 27.56 -6.32
CA MET A 136 2.62 26.35 -7.01
C MET A 136 3.33 25.39 -6.06
N LYS A 137 4.00 25.90 -5.01
CA LYS A 137 4.53 25.08 -3.91
C LYS A 137 3.42 24.34 -3.20
N LEU A 138 2.38 25.05 -2.75
CA LEU A 138 1.24 24.47 -2.02
C LEU A 138 0.50 23.41 -2.85
N ARG A 139 0.17 23.70 -4.12
CA ARG A 139 -0.50 22.74 -5.01
C ARG A 139 0.34 21.50 -5.30
N GLY A 140 1.67 21.66 -5.41
CA GLY A 140 2.55 20.52 -5.66
C GLY A 140 2.74 19.65 -4.43
N VAL A 141 2.84 20.24 -3.24
CA VAL A 141 2.91 19.48 -1.98
C VAL A 141 1.59 18.76 -1.68
N SER A 142 0.44 19.42 -1.87
CA SER A 142 -0.88 18.82 -1.61
C SER A 142 -1.12 17.56 -2.45
N ALA A 143 -0.64 17.54 -3.69
CA ALA A 143 -0.75 16.36 -4.56
C ALA A 143 0.05 15.15 -4.05
N HIS A 144 1.07 15.37 -3.23
CA HIS A 144 1.93 14.31 -2.66
C HIS A 144 1.48 13.84 -1.27
N VAL A 145 0.52 14.54 -0.63
CA VAL A 145 -0.08 14.10 0.65
C VAL A 145 -0.78 12.75 0.49
N ILE A 146 -1.41 12.50 -0.67
CA ILE A 146 -2.07 11.21 -0.96
C ILE A 146 -1.06 10.05 -0.96
N HIS A 147 0.10 10.24 -1.60
CA HIS A 147 1.19 9.25 -1.60
C HIS A 147 1.67 8.96 -0.19
N LEU A 148 1.88 10.00 0.62
CA LEU A 148 2.29 9.84 2.02
C LEU A 148 1.23 9.09 2.84
N GLY A 149 -0.05 9.43 2.67
CA GLY A 149 -1.15 8.73 3.33
C GLY A 149 -1.19 7.24 3.02
N ILE A 150 -1.00 6.85 1.76
CA ILE A 150 -1.01 5.43 1.36
C ILE A 150 0.23 4.68 1.86
N ILE A 151 1.39 5.34 1.92
CA ILE A 151 2.58 4.78 2.56
C ILE A 151 2.34 4.55 4.06
N LEU A 152 1.70 5.50 4.75
CA LEU A 152 1.34 5.36 6.16
C LEU A 152 0.35 4.21 6.39
N ILE A 153 -0.60 3.99 5.49
CA ILE A 153 -1.50 2.83 5.54
C ILE A 153 -0.70 1.53 5.47
N LEU A 154 0.25 1.41 4.54
CA LEU A 154 1.10 0.21 4.42
C LEU A 154 1.94 -0.02 5.69
N ILE A 155 2.52 1.05 6.26
CA ILE A 155 3.22 0.98 7.54
C ILE A 155 2.28 0.50 8.65
N GLY A 156 1.05 1.00 8.69
CA GLY A 156 0.02 0.57 9.65
C GLY A 156 -0.33 -0.91 9.52
N ILE A 157 -0.48 -1.44 8.31
CA ILE A 157 -0.71 -2.88 8.06
C ILE A 157 0.45 -3.70 8.61
N VAL A 158 1.69 -3.29 8.32
CA VAL A 158 2.90 -4.01 8.75
C VAL A 158 3.05 -3.97 10.27
N ALA A 159 2.85 -2.80 10.88
CA ALA A 159 2.88 -2.63 12.33
C ALA A 159 1.79 -3.50 12.99
N SER A 160 0.56 -3.47 12.47
CA SER A 160 -0.56 -4.29 12.95
C SER A 160 -0.28 -5.79 12.85
N SER A 161 0.31 -6.26 11.75
CA SER A 161 0.72 -7.67 11.59
C SER A 161 1.85 -8.10 12.53
N ASN A 162 2.65 -7.17 13.04
CA ASN A 162 3.79 -7.45 13.91
C ASN A 162 3.48 -7.23 15.40
N MET A 163 2.48 -6.41 15.71
CA MET A 163 1.98 -6.23 17.05
C MET A 163 1.06 -7.42 17.38
N LYS A 164 1.59 -8.44 18.06
CA LYS A 164 0.75 -9.40 18.78
C LYS A 164 -0.14 -8.60 19.73
N VAL A 165 -1.45 -8.57 19.46
CA VAL A 165 -2.43 -8.14 20.45
C VAL A 165 -2.53 -9.27 21.46
N ASP A 166 -1.61 -9.30 22.43
CA ASP A 166 -1.64 -10.20 23.60
C ASP A 166 -2.79 -9.81 24.54
N GLY A 167 -4.04 -9.89 24.06
CA GLY A 167 -5.19 -9.35 24.79
C GLY A 167 -6.57 -9.88 24.43
N SER A 168 -6.75 -10.67 23.36
CA SER A 168 -8.00 -11.44 23.20
C SER A 168 -7.89 -12.75 23.99
N ALA A 169 -7.80 -12.62 25.32
CA ALA A 169 -8.28 -13.64 26.22
C ALA A 169 -9.80 -13.75 25.99
N VAL A 170 -10.18 -14.51 24.96
CA VAL A 170 -11.53 -15.04 24.87
C VAL A 170 -11.62 -15.94 26.09
N VAL A 171 -12.35 -15.48 27.11
CA VAL A 171 -12.75 -16.28 28.25
C VAL A 171 -13.29 -17.58 27.68
N SER A 172 -12.49 -18.64 27.79
CA SER A 172 -12.97 -20.00 27.62
C SER A 172 -14.04 -20.10 28.70
N MET A 173 -15.32 -20.16 28.29
CA MET A 173 -16.34 -20.64 29.21
C MET A 173 -15.92 -22.07 29.53
N ASP A 174 -15.24 -22.21 30.65
CA ASP A 174 -15.13 -23.45 31.38
C ASP A 174 -16.58 -23.82 31.71
N SER A 175 -17.12 -24.76 30.93
CA SER A 175 -18.40 -25.39 31.22
C SER A 175 -18.22 -26.22 32.49
N ALA A 176 -18.24 -25.56 33.64
CA ALA A 176 -18.43 -26.18 34.93
C ALA A 176 -19.91 -26.57 35.05
N GLY A 177 -20.19 -27.87 35.14
CA GLY A 177 -21.51 -28.43 35.42
C GLY A 177 -21.77 -29.74 34.71
#